data_AF-A0A443SHA2-F1
#
_entry.id   AF-A0A443SHA2-F1
#
_cell.length_a   1.000
_cell.length_b   1.000
_cell.length_c   1.000
_cell.angle_alpha   90.00
_cell.angle_beta   90.00
_cell.angle_gamma   90.00
#
_symmetry.space_group_name_H-M   'P 1'
#
loop_
_entity.id
_entity.type
_entity.pdbx_description
1 polymer ?
#
loop_
_entity_poly.entity_id
_entity_poly.type
_entity_poly.pdbx_seq_one_letter_code
_entity_poly.pdbx_strand_id
1 'polypeptide(L)'
;MTTDPVAQMNTYRSFVSLLIDPSAKDENKLKAAQELSEDLETIVASPQYPAFLEHAVKVFLKILNETEPQFVAEHNGQQLRKLILEIIHRLPVNDSLRPHVKSILSLMFNLLEIENEENVLVCLRIIIELHKQCRPTFTPEIQHFLLAVKQIYRELPNNLNKIFEPRFQLQVNDFSEVNVALLLPEIFTQTTIQAGKNSDGSQLTYNLIPKATVSLKVLAELPIIVVLMYQLYRANVHAEVEGFIPLIMVTIALQPSEAHRNDNNFNKEVFVDFMAAQIKTLSFLAYIVKLYQEAVNAHSPNLTSGMLGLLKYCPQEVAHLRKELLIAARHILATDLRTKFVGCIE
;
A
#
# COMPACT_ATOMS: atom_id res chain seq x y z
N MET A 1 3.59 43.48 0.31
CA MET A 1 2.82 43.75 1.54
C MET A 1 2.84 42.47 2.34
N THR A 2 3.57 42.42 3.44
CA THR A 2 3.61 41.25 4.32
C THR A 2 2.25 41.09 4.97
N THR A 3 1.51 40.06 4.58
CA THR A 3 0.27 39.62 5.24
C THR A 3 0.54 39.41 6.73
N ASP A 4 -0.35 39.91 7.58
CA ASP A 4 -0.28 39.71 9.04
C ASP A 4 -0.22 38.19 9.36
N PRO A 5 0.83 37.69 10.03
CA PRO A 5 0.98 36.27 10.34
C PRO A 5 -0.22 35.68 11.10
N VAL A 6 -0.93 36.48 11.90
CA VAL A 6 -2.13 36.04 12.63
C VAL A 6 -3.31 35.87 11.67
N ALA A 7 -3.52 36.82 10.76
CA ALA A 7 -4.55 36.73 9.74
C ALA A 7 -4.33 35.52 8.82
N GLN A 8 -3.07 35.26 8.43
CA GLN A 8 -2.72 34.11 7.60
C GLN A 8 -3.04 32.76 8.29
N MET A 9 -2.72 32.61 9.57
CA MET A 9 -3.09 31.42 10.33
C MET A 9 -4.60 31.22 10.47
N ASN A 10 -5.37 32.31 10.57
CA ASN A 10 -6.83 32.24 10.59
C ASN A 10 -7.39 31.76 9.25
N THR A 11 -6.77 32.15 8.13
CA THR A 11 -7.11 31.61 6.80
C THR A 11 -6.84 30.10 6.73
N TYR A 12 -5.70 29.62 7.21
CA TYR A 12 -5.46 28.16 7.21
C TYR A 12 -6.47 27.39 8.08
N ARG A 13 -6.86 27.94 9.23
CA ARG A 13 -7.92 27.33 10.06
C ARG A 13 -9.29 27.34 9.37
N SER A 14 -9.60 28.37 8.57
CA SER A 14 -10.84 28.40 7.81
C SER A 14 -10.83 27.36 6.68
N PHE A 15 -9.70 27.15 6.01
CA PHE A 15 -9.52 26.05 5.04
C PHE A 15 -9.74 24.69 5.68
N VAL A 16 -9.15 24.42 6.85
CA VAL A 16 -9.41 23.17 7.60
C VAL A 16 -10.89 23.00 7.90
N SER A 17 -11.58 24.08 8.31
CA SER A 17 -13.00 24.03 8.64
C SER A 17 -13.90 23.81 7.41
N LEU A 18 -13.50 24.33 6.24
CA LEU A 18 -14.20 24.11 4.97
C LEU A 18 -14.22 22.63 4.57
N LEU A 19 -13.19 21.85 4.92
CA LEU A 19 -13.10 20.44 4.54
C LEU A 19 -14.26 19.59 5.08
N ILE A 20 -14.83 19.98 6.23
CA ILE A 20 -15.96 19.29 6.87
C ILE A 20 -17.31 19.98 6.63
N ASP A 21 -17.33 21.07 5.86
CA ASP A 21 -18.56 21.77 5.54
C ASP A 21 -19.41 20.91 4.60
N PRO A 22 -20.63 20.49 5.00
CA PRO A 22 -21.50 19.68 4.16
C PRO A 22 -22.03 20.45 2.95
N SER A 23 -22.01 21.78 2.97
CA SER A 23 -22.47 22.64 1.86
C SER A 23 -21.37 22.90 0.82
N ALA A 24 -20.10 22.66 1.17
CA ALA A 24 -18.98 22.87 0.27
C ALA A 24 -18.84 21.73 -0.74
N LYS A 25 -18.68 22.09 -2.03
CA LYS A 25 -18.36 21.13 -3.10
C LYS A 25 -16.99 20.50 -2.88
N ASP A 26 -16.83 19.24 -3.27
CA ASP A 26 -15.56 18.50 -3.13
C ASP A 26 -14.39 19.18 -3.83
N GLU A 27 -14.62 19.83 -4.97
CA GLU A 27 -13.61 20.62 -5.67
C GLU A 27 -13.05 21.76 -4.79
N ASN A 28 -13.92 22.45 -4.04
CA ASN A 28 -13.50 23.54 -3.16
C ASN A 28 -12.76 23.01 -1.92
N LYS A 29 -13.19 21.85 -1.40
CA LYS A 29 -12.49 21.16 -0.31
C LYS A 29 -11.10 20.73 -0.74
N LEU A 30 -10.98 20.16 -1.95
CA LEU A 30 -9.71 19.76 -2.52
C LEU A 30 -8.77 20.96 -2.69
N LYS A 31 -9.25 22.07 -3.27
CA LYS A 31 -8.47 23.31 -3.39
C LYS A 31 -7.97 23.82 -2.02
N ALA A 32 -8.84 23.85 -1.02
CA ALA A 32 -8.44 24.25 0.33
C ALA A 32 -7.37 23.32 0.94
N ALA A 33 -7.46 22.00 0.72
CA ALA A 33 -6.45 21.05 1.16
C ALA A 33 -5.11 21.21 0.38
N GLN A 34 -5.16 21.59 -0.89
CA GLN A 34 -3.96 21.89 -1.70
C GLN A 34 -3.22 23.10 -1.14
N GLU A 35 -3.92 24.21 -0.86
CA GLU A 35 -3.35 25.39 -0.22
C GLU A 35 -2.69 25.04 1.13
N LEU A 36 -3.35 24.22 1.96
CA LEU A 36 -2.76 23.73 3.22
C LEU A 36 -1.50 22.89 3.03
N SER A 37 -1.45 22.08 1.97
CA SER A 37 -0.30 21.22 1.66
C SER A 37 0.90 22.02 1.14
N GLU A 38 0.64 23.03 0.30
CA GLU A 38 1.66 23.92 -0.25
C GLU A 38 2.29 24.78 0.85
N ASP A 39 1.49 25.34 1.74
CA ASP A 39 1.95 26.20 2.83
C ASP A 39 2.33 25.47 4.12
N LEU A 40 2.42 24.13 4.11
CA LEU A 40 2.61 23.33 5.32
C LEU A 40 3.86 23.74 6.11
N GLU A 41 4.96 24.11 5.44
CA GLU A 41 6.20 24.55 6.11
C GLU A 41 5.98 25.87 6.87
N THR A 42 5.28 26.82 6.23
CA THR A 42 4.89 28.10 6.85
C THR A 42 4.00 27.87 8.07
N ILE A 43 3.03 26.96 7.95
CA ILE A 43 2.12 26.58 9.05
C ILE A 43 2.90 25.99 10.22
N VAL A 44 3.83 25.06 9.95
CA VAL A 44 4.66 24.39 10.96
C VAL A 44 5.59 25.35 11.68
N ALA A 45 6.13 26.35 10.97
CA ALA A 45 7.01 27.36 11.56
C ALA A 45 6.27 28.40 12.44
N SER A 46 4.94 28.44 12.38
CA SER A 46 4.12 29.40 13.12
C SER A 46 4.06 29.10 14.62
N PRO A 47 4.12 30.13 15.50
CA PRO A 47 3.85 29.96 16.94
C PRO A 47 2.44 29.40 17.23
N GLN A 48 1.50 29.55 16.30
CA GLN A 48 0.13 29.04 16.43
C GLN A 48 -0.04 27.60 15.93
N TYR A 49 1.04 26.95 15.49
CA TYR A 49 1.05 25.58 14.99
C TYR A 49 0.35 24.58 15.94
N PRO A 50 0.59 24.56 17.27
CA PRO A 50 -0.02 23.56 18.14
C PRO A 50 -1.56 23.59 18.10
N ALA A 51 -2.15 24.78 18.16
CA ALA A 51 -3.60 24.95 18.08
C ALA A 51 -4.17 24.67 16.68
N PHE A 52 -3.41 24.98 15.62
CA PHE A 52 -3.79 24.59 14.27
C PHE A 52 -3.77 23.06 14.11
N LEU A 53 -2.71 22.40 14.58
CA LEU A 53 -2.50 20.97 14.46
C LEU A 53 -3.61 20.17 15.15
N GLU A 54 -3.98 20.56 16.37
CA GLU A 54 -5.07 19.92 17.12
C GLU A 54 -6.38 19.92 16.32
N HIS A 55 -6.74 21.07 15.72
CA HIS A 55 -7.93 21.20 14.88
C HIS A 55 -7.80 20.41 13.57
N ALA A 56 -6.66 20.54 12.89
CA ALA A 56 -6.39 19.89 11.61
C ALA A 56 -6.43 18.37 11.72
N VAL A 57 -5.72 17.78 12.69
CA VAL A 57 -5.72 16.33 12.89
C VAL A 57 -7.13 15.82 13.20
N LYS A 58 -7.88 16.51 14.06
CA LYS A 58 -9.27 16.12 14.37
C LYS A 58 -10.13 16.09 13.11
N VAL A 59 -10.02 17.10 12.25
CA VAL A 59 -10.75 17.19 10.98
C VAL A 59 -10.30 16.11 10.00
N PHE A 60 -8.99 15.93 9.81
CA PHE A 60 -8.43 14.94 8.88
C PHE A 60 -8.87 13.52 9.24
N LEU A 61 -8.75 13.14 10.52
CA LEU A 61 -9.19 11.83 10.99
C LEU A 61 -10.70 11.65 10.84
N LYS A 62 -11.49 12.72 11.07
CA LYS A 62 -12.94 12.68 10.87
C LYS A 62 -13.31 12.39 9.42
N ILE A 63 -12.72 13.11 8.45
CA ILE A 63 -12.99 12.91 7.02
C ILE A 63 -12.63 11.48 6.60
N LEU A 64 -11.43 11.02 6.98
CA LEU A 64 -10.96 9.68 6.64
C LEU A 64 -11.80 8.58 7.28
N ASN A 65 -12.39 8.81 8.45
CA ASN A 65 -13.20 7.81 9.15
C ASN A 65 -14.69 7.82 8.76
N GLU A 66 -15.27 9.00 8.48
CA GLU A 66 -16.73 9.16 8.27
C GLU A 66 -17.15 9.21 6.80
N THR A 67 -16.24 9.48 5.87
CA THR A 67 -16.55 9.47 4.43
C THR A 67 -16.15 8.15 3.76
N GLU A 68 -16.89 7.74 2.74
CA GLU A 68 -16.67 6.46 2.05
C GLU A 68 -15.40 6.47 1.20
N PRO A 69 -14.64 5.34 1.16
CA PRO A 69 -13.54 5.16 0.23
C PRO A 69 -13.99 5.34 -1.22
N GLN A 70 -13.15 6.04 -2.00
CA GLN A 70 -13.40 6.32 -3.41
C GLN A 70 -12.39 5.55 -4.25
N PHE A 71 -12.83 4.95 -5.36
CA PHE A 71 -11.98 4.04 -6.16
C PHE A 71 -11.75 4.53 -7.60
N VAL A 72 -12.11 5.77 -7.90
CA VAL A 72 -11.89 6.41 -9.20
C VAL A 72 -10.88 7.53 -8.99
N ALA A 73 -9.72 7.46 -9.65
CA ALA A 73 -8.60 8.36 -9.40
C ALA A 73 -8.95 9.84 -9.67
N GLU A 74 -9.83 10.08 -10.65
CA GLU A 74 -10.25 11.41 -11.08
C GLU A 74 -11.29 12.04 -10.15
N HIS A 75 -11.87 11.29 -9.21
CA HIS A 75 -12.84 11.85 -8.27
C HIS A 75 -12.13 12.76 -7.25
N ASN A 76 -12.63 13.99 -7.11
CA ASN A 76 -12.11 14.96 -6.13
C ASN A 76 -12.10 14.41 -4.69
N GLY A 77 -13.10 13.59 -4.31
CA GLY A 77 -13.13 12.92 -3.02
C GLY A 77 -11.95 11.97 -2.81
N GLN A 78 -11.55 11.20 -3.83
CA GLN A 78 -10.37 10.34 -3.76
C GLN A 78 -9.09 11.17 -3.62
N GLN A 79 -8.94 12.21 -4.45
CA GLN A 79 -7.78 13.10 -4.41
C GLN A 79 -7.65 13.81 -3.06
N LEU A 80 -8.76 14.25 -2.47
CA LEU A 80 -8.80 14.86 -1.15
C LEU A 80 -8.35 13.88 -0.06
N ARG A 81 -8.88 12.64 -0.06
CA ARG A 81 -8.50 11.62 0.94
C ARG A 81 -7.02 11.31 0.88
N LYS A 82 -6.47 11.09 -0.31
CA LYS A 82 -5.05 10.86 -0.52
C LYS A 82 -4.20 12.05 -0.05
N LEU A 83 -4.57 13.27 -0.43
CA LEU A 83 -3.85 14.48 -0.05
C LEU A 83 -3.85 14.69 1.47
N ILE A 84 -4.96 14.40 2.16
CA ILE A 84 -5.01 14.44 3.64
C ILE A 84 -4.00 13.45 4.24
N LEU A 85 -3.92 12.22 3.73
CA LEU A 85 -2.93 11.23 4.18
C LEU A 85 -1.49 11.73 3.92
N GLU A 86 -1.23 12.33 2.76
CA GLU A 86 0.08 12.89 2.42
C GLU A 86 0.46 14.07 3.33
N ILE A 87 -0.50 14.94 3.68
CA ILE A 87 -0.30 16.00 4.66
C ILE A 87 0.05 15.39 6.03
N ILE A 88 -0.70 14.39 6.50
CA ILE A 88 -0.42 13.70 7.78
C ILE A 88 1.00 13.12 7.77
N HIS A 89 1.41 12.48 6.68
CA HIS A 89 2.74 11.91 6.52
C HIS A 89 3.86 12.96 6.58
N ARG A 90 3.60 14.19 6.11
CA ARG A 90 4.57 15.31 6.12
C ARG A 90 4.64 16.06 7.46
N LEU A 91 3.73 15.80 8.41
CA LEU A 91 3.76 16.47 9.70
C LEU A 91 5.02 16.09 10.50
N PRO A 92 5.74 17.07 11.09
CA PRO A 92 6.90 16.77 11.92
C PRO A 92 6.49 16.09 13.23
N VAL A 93 7.22 15.05 13.61
CA VAL A 93 7.02 14.34 14.88
C VAL A 93 7.64 15.16 16.03
N ASN A 94 6.96 16.22 16.41
CA ASN A 94 7.30 17.07 17.55
C ASN A 94 6.34 16.84 18.73
N ASP A 95 6.56 17.55 19.84
CA ASP A 95 5.75 17.40 21.06
C ASP A 95 4.28 17.77 20.85
N SER A 96 3.96 18.56 19.83
CA SER A 96 2.57 18.84 19.45
C SER A 96 1.90 17.67 18.73
N LEU A 97 2.62 16.88 17.92
CA LEU A 97 2.06 15.73 17.22
C LEU A 97 1.95 14.49 18.11
N ARG A 98 2.89 14.28 19.05
CA ARG A 98 2.96 13.09 19.93
C ARG A 98 1.61 12.69 20.58
N PRO A 99 0.79 13.62 21.11
CA PRO A 99 -0.50 13.29 21.70
C PRO A 99 -1.49 12.63 20.71
N HIS A 100 -1.33 12.88 19.41
CA HIS A 100 -2.22 12.40 18.36
C HIS A 100 -1.75 11.10 17.69
N VAL A 101 -0.51 10.66 17.95
CA VAL A 101 0.09 9.49 17.29
C VAL A 101 -0.77 8.24 17.45
N LYS A 102 -1.33 8.01 18.64
CA LYS A 102 -2.19 6.85 18.90
C LYS A 102 -3.45 6.86 18.03
N SER A 103 -4.14 7.99 17.91
CA SER A 103 -5.36 8.09 17.10
C SER A 103 -5.06 8.01 15.61
N ILE A 104 -3.94 8.60 15.16
CA ILE A 104 -3.47 8.48 13.78
C ILE A 104 -3.20 7.01 13.45
N LEU A 105 -2.38 6.32 14.25
CA LEU A 105 -2.03 4.92 14.00
C LEU A 105 -3.25 3.99 14.03
N SER A 106 -4.15 4.18 14.99
CA SER A 106 -5.39 3.39 15.07
C SER A 106 -6.21 3.53 13.78
N LEU A 107 -6.38 4.76 13.28
CA LEU A 107 -7.06 4.96 11.99
C LEU A 107 -6.27 4.37 10.82
N MET A 108 -4.94 4.56 10.76
CA MET A 108 -4.13 4.03 9.65
C MET A 108 -4.26 2.50 9.54
N PHE A 109 -4.29 1.77 10.66
CA PHE A 109 -4.50 0.32 10.64
C PHE A 109 -5.89 -0.06 10.13
N ASN A 110 -6.94 0.65 10.55
CA ASN A 110 -8.31 0.40 10.07
C ASN A 110 -8.45 0.66 8.56
N LEU A 111 -7.79 1.70 8.05
CA LEU A 111 -7.86 2.07 6.63
C LEU A 111 -7.28 0.98 5.70
N LEU A 112 -6.33 0.16 6.17
CA LEU A 112 -5.68 -0.88 5.35
C LEU A 112 -6.67 -1.88 4.74
N GLU A 113 -7.82 -2.11 5.38
CA GLU A 113 -8.81 -3.11 4.96
C GLU A 113 -9.96 -2.56 4.11
N ILE A 114 -10.13 -1.23 4.09
CA ILE A 114 -11.29 -0.59 3.42
C ILE A 114 -10.88 0.33 2.28
N GLU A 115 -9.65 0.85 2.29
CA GLU A 115 -9.18 1.81 1.30
C GLU A 115 -8.67 1.19 -0.01
N ASN A 116 -8.50 2.05 -1.00
CA ASN A 116 -7.84 1.71 -2.26
C ASN A 116 -6.31 1.67 -2.13
N GLU A 117 -5.66 1.11 -3.16
CA GLU A 117 -4.21 0.97 -3.27
C GLU A 117 -3.44 2.27 -2.99
N GLU A 118 -3.83 3.40 -3.60
CA GLU A 118 -3.07 4.64 -3.48
C GLU A 118 -3.07 5.19 -2.05
N ASN A 119 -4.23 5.16 -1.39
CA ASN A 119 -4.38 5.66 -0.03
C ASN A 119 -3.62 4.78 0.96
N VAL A 120 -3.73 3.45 0.81
CA VAL A 120 -3.04 2.51 1.70
C VAL A 120 -1.52 2.59 1.58
N LEU A 121 -0.97 2.82 0.39
CA LEU A 121 0.47 3.03 0.24
C LEU A 121 0.97 4.23 1.06
N VAL A 122 0.17 5.29 1.22
CA VAL A 122 0.49 6.40 2.12
C VAL A 122 0.30 6.01 3.59
N CYS A 123 -0.78 5.29 3.94
CA CYS A 123 -0.99 4.77 5.30
C CYS A 123 0.19 3.92 5.79
N LEU A 124 0.72 3.03 4.95
CA LEU A 124 1.87 2.20 5.29
C LEU A 124 3.12 3.04 5.60
N ARG A 125 3.36 4.13 4.86
CA ARG A 125 4.47 5.06 5.13
C ARG A 125 4.29 5.78 6.46
N ILE A 126 3.07 6.25 6.77
CA ILE A 126 2.74 6.86 8.07
C ILE A 126 2.99 5.87 9.20
N ILE A 127 2.53 4.62 9.06
CA ILE A 127 2.75 3.55 10.05
C ILE A 127 4.24 3.35 10.28
N ILE A 128 5.04 3.20 9.22
CA ILE A 128 6.49 3.00 9.32
C ILE A 128 7.13 4.16 10.08
N GLU A 129 6.85 5.39 9.66
CA GLU A 129 7.53 6.57 10.20
C GLU A 129 7.20 6.80 11.67
N LEU A 130 5.92 6.75 12.05
CA LEU A 130 5.50 6.94 13.43
C LEU A 130 6.01 5.81 14.35
N HIS A 131 6.06 4.56 13.88
CA HIS A 131 6.63 3.47 14.68
C HIS A 131 8.14 3.62 14.86
N LYS A 132 8.87 4.07 13.82
CA LYS A 132 10.32 4.30 13.91
C LYS A 132 10.67 5.45 14.85
N GLN A 133 9.95 6.56 14.76
CA GLN A 133 10.25 7.78 15.53
C GLN A 133 9.68 7.76 16.94
N CYS A 134 8.46 7.23 17.13
CA CYS A 134 7.77 7.26 18.42
C CYS A 134 7.91 5.98 19.23
N ARG A 135 8.18 4.84 18.57
CA ARG A 135 8.22 3.50 19.19
C ARG A 135 7.06 3.27 20.17
N PRO A 136 5.81 3.37 19.70
CA PRO A 136 4.64 3.23 20.57
C PRO A 136 4.62 1.85 21.23
N THR A 137 3.86 1.69 22.31
CA THR A 137 3.64 0.37 22.93
C THR A 137 2.85 -0.54 21.99
N PHE A 138 3.02 -1.86 22.14
CA PHE A 138 2.19 -2.83 21.43
C PHE A 138 0.70 -2.60 21.69
N THR A 139 -0.13 -2.75 20.66
CA THR A 139 -1.59 -2.66 20.75
C THR A 139 -2.26 -3.80 19.97
N PRO A 140 -3.51 -4.18 20.29
CA PRO A 140 -4.24 -5.25 19.59
C PRO A 140 -4.38 -5.04 18.08
N GLU A 141 -4.41 -3.78 17.62
CA GLU A 141 -4.46 -3.42 16.19
C GLU A 141 -3.26 -3.98 15.41
N ILE A 142 -2.09 -4.10 16.04
CA ILE A 142 -0.91 -4.70 15.41
C ILE A 142 -1.13 -6.20 15.17
N GLN A 143 -1.74 -6.90 16.13
CA GLN A 143 -2.06 -8.32 15.95
C GLN A 143 -3.12 -8.51 14.85
N HIS A 144 -4.15 -7.67 14.86
CA HIS A 144 -5.18 -7.66 13.81
C HIS A 144 -4.58 -7.43 12.42
N PHE A 145 -3.69 -6.44 12.29
CA PHE A 145 -2.93 -6.20 11.07
C PHE A 145 -2.17 -7.45 10.60
N LEU A 146 -1.41 -8.11 11.47
CA LEU A 146 -0.68 -9.32 11.09
C LEU A 146 -1.60 -10.44 10.61
N LEU A 147 -2.79 -10.58 11.20
CA LEU A 147 -3.81 -11.53 10.75
C LEU A 147 -4.39 -11.14 9.39
N ALA A 148 -4.68 -9.86 9.15
CA ALA A 148 -5.12 -9.35 7.87
C ALA A 148 -4.08 -9.61 6.76
N VAL A 149 -2.79 -9.35 7.02
CA VAL A 149 -1.71 -9.65 6.07
C VAL A 149 -1.64 -11.15 5.78
N LYS A 150 -1.75 -12.02 6.78
CA LYS A 150 -1.83 -13.47 6.55
C LYS A 150 -3.00 -13.84 5.64
N GLN A 151 -4.14 -13.19 5.80
CA GLN A 151 -5.31 -13.46 4.97
C GLN A 151 -5.06 -13.05 3.51
N ILE A 152 -4.40 -11.92 3.26
CA ILE A 152 -4.00 -11.51 1.89
C ILE A 152 -3.11 -12.59 1.24
N TYR A 153 -2.10 -13.09 1.95
CA TYR A 153 -1.25 -14.16 1.43
C TYR A 153 -2.00 -15.49 1.22
N ARG A 154 -2.99 -15.81 2.05
CA ARG A 154 -3.82 -17.02 1.90
C ARG A 154 -4.72 -16.97 0.68
N GLU A 155 -5.27 -15.80 0.36
CA GLU A 155 -6.18 -15.62 -0.77
C GLU A 155 -5.45 -15.41 -2.11
N LEU A 156 -4.18 -15.00 -2.09
CA LEU A 156 -3.41 -14.75 -3.30
C LEU A 156 -3.41 -15.92 -4.31
N PRO A 157 -3.21 -17.20 -3.91
CA PRO A 157 -3.32 -18.33 -4.84
C PRO A 157 -4.70 -18.44 -5.51
N ASN A 158 -5.78 -18.12 -4.78
CA ASN A 158 -7.15 -18.20 -5.29
C ASN A 158 -7.42 -17.13 -6.36
N ASN A 159 -6.73 -15.98 -6.27
CA ASN A 159 -6.87 -14.87 -7.20
C ASN A 159 -5.92 -14.95 -8.41
N LEU A 160 -4.97 -15.88 -8.41
CA LEU A 160 -3.89 -15.93 -9.41
C LEU A 160 -4.41 -15.99 -10.86
N ASN A 161 -5.47 -16.76 -11.10
CA ASN A 161 -6.06 -16.86 -12.44
C ASN A 161 -6.66 -15.52 -12.89
N LYS A 162 -7.38 -14.82 -12.00
CA LYS A 162 -8.03 -13.53 -12.28
C LYS A 162 -7.05 -12.37 -12.43
N ILE A 163 -5.92 -12.43 -11.72
CA ILE A 163 -4.83 -11.45 -11.84
C ILE A 163 -4.26 -11.46 -13.27
N PHE A 164 -4.07 -12.66 -13.84
CA PHE A 164 -3.43 -12.84 -15.15
C PHE A 164 -4.40 -13.11 -16.30
N GLU A 165 -5.70 -13.07 -16.05
CA GLU A 165 -6.70 -13.18 -17.10
C GLU A 165 -6.55 -12.00 -18.08
N PRO A 166 -6.45 -12.25 -19.40
CA PRO A 166 -6.37 -11.19 -20.40
C PRO A 166 -7.55 -10.23 -20.29
N ARG A 167 -7.26 -8.95 -20.04
CA ARG A 167 -8.30 -7.92 -19.92
C ARG A 167 -8.42 -7.15 -21.22
N PHE A 168 -9.65 -7.05 -21.71
CA PHE A 168 -9.97 -6.12 -22.79
C PHE A 168 -10.21 -4.72 -22.22
N GLN A 169 -9.83 -3.71 -23.01
CA GLN A 169 -10.06 -2.32 -22.63
C GLN A 169 -11.57 -2.06 -22.53
N LEU A 170 -12.01 -1.60 -21.36
CA LEU A 170 -13.41 -1.25 -21.11
C LEU A 170 -13.72 0.10 -21.78
N GLN A 171 -14.66 0.07 -22.71
CA GLN A 171 -15.17 1.27 -23.40
C GLN A 171 -16.67 1.39 -23.14
N VAL A 172 -17.08 2.55 -22.63
CA VAL A 172 -18.48 2.93 -22.36
C VAL A 172 -18.77 4.28 -22.99
N ASN A 173 -20.05 4.60 -23.20
CA ASN A 173 -20.41 5.92 -23.72
C ASN A 173 -20.29 7.00 -22.65
N ASP A 174 -20.73 6.67 -21.43
CA ASP A 174 -20.71 7.55 -20.26
C ASP A 174 -20.26 6.73 -19.04
N PHE A 175 -19.44 7.33 -18.17
CA PHE A 175 -18.93 6.68 -16.97
C PHE A 175 -20.05 6.35 -15.97
N SER A 176 -21.18 7.07 -16.00
CA SER A 176 -22.34 6.78 -15.17
C SER A 176 -22.98 5.41 -15.46
N GLU A 177 -22.70 4.80 -16.61
CA GLU A 177 -23.11 3.43 -16.95
C GLU A 177 -22.28 2.36 -16.20
N VAL A 178 -21.13 2.74 -15.63
CA VAL A 178 -20.20 1.84 -14.96
C VAL A 178 -20.63 1.60 -13.52
N ASN A 179 -20.99 0.35 -13.21
CA ASN A 179 -21.16 -0.06 -11.82
C ASN A 179 -19.81 -0.43 -11.19
N VAL A 180 -19.14 0.56 -10.59
CA VAL A 180 -17.83 0.39 -9.95
C VAL A 180 -17.85 -0.69 -8.87
N ALA A 181 -18.93 -0.78 -8.07
CA ALA A 181 -19.02 -1.76 -6.98
C ALA A 181 -19.01 -3.21 -7.47
N LEU A 182 -19.54 -3.48 -8.67
CA LEU A 182 -19.51 -4.81 -9.29
C LEU A 182 -18.17 -5.13 -9.94
N LEU A 183 -17.44 -4.11 -10.41
CA LEU A 183 -16.14 -4.30 -11.05
C LEU A 183 -14.99 -4.44 -10.04
N LEU A 184 -15.06 -3.74 -8.90
CA LEU A 184 -13.99 -3.71 -7.90
C LEU A 184 -13.47 -5.08 -7.45
N PRO A 185 -14.31 -6.10 -7.19
CA PRO A 185 -13.83 -7.44 -6.79
C PRO A 185 -12.95 -8.12 -7.84
N GLU A 186 -13.04 -7.71 -9.10
CA GLU A 186 -12.27 -8.27 -10.21
C GLU A 186 -11.06 -7.38 -10.57
N ILE A 187 -10.78 -6.29 -9.85
CA ILE A 187 -9.70 -5.35 -10.16
C ILE A 187 -8.53 -5.55 -9.18
N PHE A 188 -7.39 -6.02 -9.70
CA PHE A 188 -6.14 -6.26 -8.94
C PHE A 188 -5.05 -5.21 -9.22
N THR A 189 -5.19 -4.47 -10.32
CA THR A 189 -4.32 -3.36 -10.75
C THR A 189 -5.17 -2.23 -11.31
N GLN A 190 -4.60 -1.03 -11.41
CA GLN A 190 -5.30 0.10 -12.00
C GLN A 190 -5.85 -0.26 -13.39
N THR A 191 -7.14 -0.01 -13.59
CA THR A 191 -7.86 -0.36 -14.83
C THR A 191 -8.44 0.91 -15.44
N THR A 192 -8.00 1.23 -16.65
CA THR A 192 -8.49 2.41 -17.39
C THR A 192 -9.79 2.09 -18.12
N ILE A 193 -10.79 2.97 -17.94
CA ILE A 193 -12.08 2.96 -18.63
C ILE A 193 -12.14 4.17 -19.55
N GLN A 194 -12.48 3.95 -20.81
CA GLN A 194 -12.73 5.03 -21.77
C GLN A 194 -14.23 5.33 -21.80
N ALA A 195 -14.61 6.58 -21.55
CA ALA A 195 -16.00 7.01 -21.37
C ALA A 195 -16.34 8.17 -22.33
N GLY A 196 -16.43 7.88 -23.62
CA GLY A 196 -16.73 8.90 -24.64
C GLY A 196 -15.59 9.88 -24.92
N LYS A 197 -15.95 11.10 -25.36
CA LYS A 197 -15.02 12.17 -25.75
C LYS A 197 -15.37 13.50 -25.07
N ASN A 198 -14.34 14.26 -24.73
CA ASN A 198 -14.43 15.63 -24.23
C ASN A 198 -14.86 16.61 -25.33
N SER A 199 -15.20 17.83 -24.92
CA SER A 199 -15.57 18.94 -25.82
C SER A 199 -14.47 19.34 -26.81
N ASP A 200 -13.20 19.02 -26.51
CA ASP A 200 -12.04 19.23 -27.37
C ASP A 200 -11.76 18.03 -28.30
N GLY A 201 -12.59 16.99 -28.27
CA GLY A 201 -12.43 15.76 -29.05
C GLY A 201 -11.45 14.75 -28.47
N SER A 202 -10.79 15.05 -27.34
CA SER A 202 -9.94 14.11 -26.61
C SER A 202 -10.77 12.99 -25.98
N GLN A 203 -10.19 11.80 -25.84
CA GLN A 203 -10.89 10.68 -25.22
C GLN A 203 -10.94 10.86 -23.71
N LEU A 204 -12.14 10.77 -23.12
CA LEU A 204 -12.29 10.87 -21.68
C LEU A 204 -11.94 9.53 -21.03
N THR A 205 -11.06 9.54 -20.04
CA THR A 205 -10.55 8.34 -19.38
C THR A 205 -10.70 8.43 -17.87
N TYR A 206 -11.15 7.35 -17.26
CA TYR A 206 -11.23 7.17 -15.82
C TYR A 206 -10.37 5.99 -15.39
N ASN A 207 -9.73 6.08 -14.24
CA ASN A 207 -8.87 5.03 -13.71
C ASN A 207 -9.49 4.43 -12.45
N LEU A 208 -9.91 3.18 -12.54
CA LEU A 208 -10.34 2.40 -11.39
C LEU A 208 -9.12 1.89 -10.62
N ILE A 209 -9.06 2.22 -9.34
CA ILE A 209 -7.99 1.82 -8.42
C ILE A 209 -8.44 0.54 -7.68
N PRO A 210 -7.60 -0.51 -7.62
CA PRO A 210 -7.95 -1.72 -6.88
C PRO A 210 -8.10 -1.44 -5.37
N LYS A 211 -8.87 -2.29 -4.71
CA LYS A 211 -8.88 -2.34 -3.25
C LYS A 211 -7.51 -2.78 -2.74
N ALA A 212 -7.04 -2.16 -1.65
CA ALA A 212 -5.70 -2.43 -1.13
C ALA A 212 -5.46 -3.90 -0.76
N THR A 213 -6.49 -4.59 -0.26
CA THR A 213 -6.42 -6.00 0.14
C THR A 213 -6.14 -6.97 -1.00
N VAL A 214 -6.31 -6.54 -2.26
CA VAL A 214 -6.04 -7.34 -3.46
C VAL A 214 -4.94 -6.72 -4.35
N SER A 215 -4.34 -5.61 -3.92
CA SER A 215 -3.30 -4.91 -4.67
C SER A 215 -1.95 -5.61 -4.55
N LEU A 216 -1.31 -5.84 -5.71
CA LEU A 216 0.04 -6.38 -5.79
C LEU A 216 1.09 -5.40 -5.26
N LYS A 217 0.88 -4.09 -5.47
CA LYS A 217 1.79 -3.05 -4.97
C LYS A 217 1.73 -2.92 -3.46
N VAL A 218 0.53 -2.99 -2.87
CA VAL A 218 0.38 -3.05 -1.41
C VAL A 218 1.04 -4.31 -0.87
N LEU A 219 0.79 -5.47 -1.49
CA LEU A 219 1.41 -6.74 -1.10
C LEU A 219 2.95 -6.66 -1.08
N ALA A 220 3.57 -5.95 -2.03
CA ALA A 220 5.01 -5.74 -2.07
C ALA A 220 5.55 -4.91 -0.89
N GLU A 221 4.74 -4.01 -0.33
CA GLU A 221 5.13 -3.17 0.83
C GLU A 221 4.88 -3.88 2.16
N LEU A 222 3.86 -4.73 2.31
CA LEU A 222 3.55 -5.41 3.59
C LEU A 222 4.74 -6.07 4.32
N PRO A 223 5.68 -6.76 3.64
CA PRO A 223 6.81 -7.41 4.29
C PRO A 223 7.67 -6.48 5.16
N ILE A 224 7.92 -5.23 4.74
CA ILE A 224 8.77 -4.32 5.54
C ILE A 224 8.07 -3.90 6.85
N ILE A 225 6.73 -3.79 6.83
CA ILE A 225 5.94 -3.48 8.02
C ILE A 225 5.95 -4.67 8.97
N VAL A 226 5.79 -5.90 8.47
CA VAL A 226 5.88 -7.12 9.32
C VAL A 226 7.26 -7.21 9.98
N VAL A 227 8.33 -6.93 9.25
CA VAL A 227 9.70 -6.86 9.81
C VAL A 227 9.80 -5.79 10.90
N LEU A 228 9.25 -4.60 10.67
CA LEU A 228 9.24 -3.53 11.67
C LEU A 228 8.47 -3.93 12.95
N MET A 229 7.30 -4.55 12.81
CA MET A 229 6.52 -5.05 13.95
C MET A 229 7.30 -6.11 14.73
N TYR A 230 8.00 -7.01 14.04
CA TYR A 230 8.86 -8.01 14.67
C TYR A 230 10.04 -7.39 15.42
N GLN A 231 10.68 -6.37 14.84
CA GLN A 231 11.80 -5.66 15.47
C GLN A 231 11.41 -4.94 16.75
N LEU A 232 10.21 -4.33 16.78
CA LEU A 232 9.73 -3.56 17.93
C LEU A 232 9.05 -4.41 18.99
N TYR A 233 8.33 -5.46 18.60
CA TYR A 233 7.40 -6.20 19.48
C TYR A 233 7.66 -7.71 19.48
N ARG A 234 8.93 -8.13 19.35
CA ARG A 234 9.33 -9.53 19.17
C ARG A 234 8.59 -10.52 20.07
N ALA A 235 8.49 -10.24 21.38
CA ALA A 235 7.84 -11.13 22.34
C ALA A 235 6.34 -11.32 22.06
N ASN A 236 5.69 -10.32 21.48
CA ASN A 236 4.25 -10.32 21.20
C ASN A 236 3.90 -10.93 19.84
N VAL A 237 4.83 -10.97 18.88
CA VAL A 237 4.52 -11.32 17.48
C VAL A 237 5.32 -12.49 16.93
N HIS A 238 6.17 -13.14 17.75
CA HIS A 238 7.04 -14.23 17.30
C HIS A 238 6.26 -15.40 16.69
N ALA A 239 5.23 -15.88 17.39
CA ALA A 239 4.39 -16.98 16.92
C ALA A 239 3.59 -16.58 15.66
N GLU A 240 3.11 -15.34 15.61
CA GLU A 240 2.43 -14.80 14.45
C GLU A 240 3.36 -14.77 13.24
N VAL A 241 4.60 -14.30 13.38
CA VAL A 241 5.58 -14.24 12.29
C VAL A 241 5.96 -15.62 11.78
N GLU A 242 6.13 -16.61 12.66
CA GLU A 242 6.37 -18.00 12.25
C GLU A 242 5.26 -18.53 11.34
N GLY A 243 4.01 -18.22 11.64
CA GLY A 243 2.85 -18.61 10.83
C GLY A 243 2.79 -17.99 9.43
N PHE A 244 3.67 -17.04 9.08
CA PHE A 244 3.81 -16.57 7.69
C PHE A 244 4.64 -17.52 6.82
N ILE A 245 5.52 -18.34 7.40
CA ILE A 245 6.49 -19.13 6.64
C ILE A 245 5.80 -20.02 5.59
N PRO A 246 4.77 -20.82 5.91
CA PRO A 246 4.09 -21.62 4.88
C PRO A 246 3.49 -20.76 3.76
N LEU A 247 2.94 -19.59 4.10
CA LEU A 247 2.32 -18.67 3.16
C LEU A 247 3.33 -18.00 2.24
N ILE A 248 4.47 -17.58 2.77
CA ILE A 248 5.61 -17.05 2.01
C ILE A 248 6.07 -18.11 1.01
N MET A 249 6.24 -19.36 1.45
CA MET A 249 6.73 -20.47 0.64
C MET A 249 5.79 -20.79 -0.52
N VAL A 250 4.48 -20.76 -0.30
CA VAL A 250 3.49 -20.87 -1.38
C VAL A 250 3.63 -19.68 -2.33
N THR A 251 3.66 -18.46 -1.79
CA THR A 251 3.66 -17.22 -2.59
C THR A 251 4.86 -17.10 -3.53
N ILE A 252 6.07 -17.39 -3.06
CA ILE A 252 7.28 -17.35 -3.90
C ILE A 252 7.28 -18.42 -5.00
N ALA A 253 6.51 -19.50 -4.83
CA ALA A 253 6.39 -20.59 -5.79
C ALA A 253 5.24 -20.39 -6.79
N LEU A 254 4.33 -19.43 -6.56
CA LEU A 254 3.26 -19.12 -7.49
C LEU A 254 3.81 -18.67 -8.85
N GLN A 255 3.17 -19.12 -9.92
CA GLN A 255 3.49 -18.75 -11.28
C GLN A 255 2.19 -18.66 -12.10
N PRO A 256 2.05 -17.69 -13.02
CA PRO A 256 0.96 -17.72 -13.98
C PRO A 256 1.00 -19.01 -14.81
N SER A 257 -0.17 -19.49 -15.24
CA SER A 257 -0.27 -20.66 -16.10
C SER A 257 0.50 -20.45 -17.41
N GLU A 258 0.95 -21.54 -18.03
CA GLU A 258 1.60 -21.47 -19.35
C GLU A 258 0.68 -20.89 -20.41
N ALA A 259 -0.62 -21.17 -20.33
CA ALA A 259 -1.63 -20.59 -21.20
C ALA A 259 -1.65 -19.05 -21.10
N HIS A 260 -1.68 -18.50 -19.88
CA HIS A 260 -1.64 -17.04 -19.69
C HIS A 260 -0.32 -16.44 -20.17
N ARG A 261 0.82 -17.04 -19.84
CA ARG A 261 2.14 -16.50 -20.25
C ARG A 261 2.34 -16.46 -21.77
N ASN A 262 1.70 -17.38 -22.49
CA ASN A 262 1.78 -17.46 -23.95
C ASN A 262 0.67 -16.66 -24.65
N ASP A 263 -0.25 -16.03 -23.90
CA ASP A 263 -1.28 -15.17 -24.48
C ASP A 263 -0.69 -13.86 -25.00
N ASN A 264 -1.11 -13.42 -26.18
CA ASN A 264 -0.64 -12.17 -26.80
C ASN A 264 -1.01 -10.92 -25.98
N ASN A 265 -2.08 -11.01 -25.19
CA ASN A 265 -2.60 -9.95 -24.33
C ASN A 265 -2.11 -10.11 -22.87
N PHE A 266 -1.09 -10.93 -22.61
CA PHE A 266 -0.51 -11.06 -21.28
C PHE A 266 -0.04 -9.71 -20.74
N ASN A 267 -0.61 -9.30 -19.61
CA ASN A 267 -0.28 -8.01 -19.01
C ASN A 267 1.09 -8.09 -18.32
N LYS A 268 2.12 -7.64 -19.03
CA LYS A 268 3.50 -7.62 -18.53
C LYS A 268 3.68 -6.73 -17.31
N GLU A 269 2.96 -5.60 -17.21
CA GLU A 269 3.06 -4.70 -16.07
C GLU A 269 2.54 -5.35 -14.78
N VAL A 270 1.39 -6.03 -14.86
CA VAL A 270 0.84 -6.84 -13.76
C VAL A 270 1.83 -7.93 -13.34
N PHE A 271 2.51 -8.56 -14.31
CA PHE A 271 3.54 -9.56 -14.01
C PHE A 271 4.76 -8.97 -13.32
N VAL A 272 5.19 -7.76 -13.69
CA VAL A 272 6.27 -7.04 -12.99
C VAL A 272 5.86 -6.75 -11.54
N ASP A 273 4.65 -6.22 -11.31
CA ASP A 273 4.14 -5.93 -9.96
C ASP A 273 4.03 -7.22 -9.12
N PHE A 274 3.57 -8.32 -9.71
CA PHE A 274 3.50 -9.62 -9.04
C PHE A 274 4.89 -10.14 -8.67
N MET A 275 5.85 -10.08 -9.60
CA MET A 275 7.24 -10.47 -9.36
C MET A 275 7.89 -9.59 -8.27
N ALA A 276 7.60 -8.29 -8.26
CA ALA A 276 8.08 -7.38 -7.23
C ALA A 276 7.56 -7.81 -5.84
N ALA A 277 6.27 -8.12 -5.73
CA ALA A 277 5.69 -8.65 -4.51
C ALA A 277 6.38 -9.96 -4.06
N GLN A 278 6.57 -10.93 -4.96
CA GLN A 278 7.27 -12.18 -4.66
C GLN A 278 8.71 -11.96 -4.19
N ILE A 279 9.46 -11.05 -4.81
CA ILE A 279 10.85 -10.73 -4.45
C ILE A 279 10.90 -10.05 -3.07
N LYS A 280 9.95 -9.16 -2.75
CA LYS A 280 9.84 -8.55 -1.41
C LYS A 280 9.47 -9.60 -0.35
N THR A 281 8.56 -10.53 -0.67
CA THR A 281 8.21 -11.67 0.19
C THR A 281 9.42 -12.59 0.42
N LEU A 282 10.20 -12.89 -0.63
CA LEU A 282 11.45 -13.66 -0.52
C LEU A 282 12.49 -12.92 0.33
N SER A 283 12.61 -11.61 0.18
CA SER A 283 13.50 -10.78 0.99
C SER A 283 13.11 -10.81 2.47
N PHE A 284 11.82 -10.85 2.77
CA PHE A 284 11.33 -11.05 4.13
C PHE A 284 11.67 -12.43 4.68
N LEU A 285 11.50 -13.50 3.89
CA LEU A 285 11.97 -14.83 4.28
C LEU A 285 13.48 -14.81 4.57
N ALA A 286 14.28 -14.21 3.69
CA ALA A 286 15.72 -14.11 3.84
C ALA A 286 16.13 -13.36 5.13
N TYR A 287 15.33 -12.39 5.58
CA TYR A 287 15.54 -11.71 6.85
C TYR A 287 15.31 -12.63 8.06
N ILE A 288 14.26 -13.45 8.03
CA ILE A 288 13.87 -14.32 9.17
C ILE A 288 14.44 -15.74 9.11
N VAL A 289 15.09 -16.13 8.01
CA VAL A 289 15.49 -17.52 7.71
C VAL A 289 16.32 -18.17 8.82
N LYS A 290 17.22 -17.40 9.46
CA LYS A 290 18.09 -17.91 10.54
C LYS A 290 17.35 -18.09 11.87
N LEU A 291 16.21 -17.42 12.03
CA LEU A 291 15.42 -17.42 13.26
C LEU A 291 14.48 -18.63 13.31
N TYR A 292 13.94 -19.05 12.17
CA TYR A 292 12.93 -20.11 12.08
C TYR A 292 13.40 -21.29 11.21
N GLN A 293 14.60 -21.80 11.47
CA GLN A 293 15.25 -22.79 10.62
C GLN A 293 14.42 -24.07 10.45
N GLU A 294 13.80 -24.58 11.52
CA GLU A 294 12.97 -25.79 11.47
C GLU A 294 11.76 -25.61 10.53
N ALA A 295 10.96 -24.57 10.78
CA ALA A 295 9.79 -24.25 9.97
C ALA A 295 10.16 -23.99 8.50
N VAL A 296 11.26 -23.29 8.24
CA VAL A 296 11.75 -23.04 6.88
C VAL A 296 12.19 -24.33 6.19
N ASN A 297 12.92 -25.21 6.88
CA ASN A 297 13.38 -26.48 6.32
C ASN A 297 12.22 -27.41 5.94
N ALA A 298 11.14 -27.40 6.74
CA ALA A 298 9.93 -28.18 6.47
C ALA A 298 9.27 -27.82 5.12
N HIS A 299 9.49 -26.61 4.62
CA HIS A 299 8.94 -26.10 3.36
C HIS A 299 10.00 -25.85 2.27
N SER A 300 11.20 -26.39 2.43
CA SER A 300 12.33 -26.17 1.51
C SER A 300 12.09 -26.58 0.03
N PRO A 301 11.24 -27.56 -0.33
CA PRO A 301 10.92 -27.83 -1.73
C PRO A 301 10.28 -26.63 -2.45
N ASN A 302 9.34 -25.94 -1.80
CA ASN A 302 8.71 -24.76 -2.38
C ASN A 302 9.69 -23.59 -2.49
N LEU A 303 10.60 -23.46 -1.52
CA LEU A 303 11.67 -22.46 -1.58
C LEU A 303 12.56 -22.64 -2.80
N THR A 304 13.01 -23.87 -3.05
CA THR A 304 13.91 -24.16 -4.18
C THR A 304 13.22 -23.91 -5.52
N SER A 305 12.04 -24.49 -5.72
CA SER A 305 11.23 -24.29 -6.93
C SER A 305 10.88 -22.81 -7.16
N GLY A 306 10.40 -22.11 -6.13
CA GLY A 306 10.04 -20.70 -6.21
C GLY A 306 11.22 -19.80 -6.53
N MET A 307 12.35 -19.94 -5.82
CA MET A 307 13.52 -19.10 -6.08
C MET A 307 14.10 -19.33 -7.48
N LEU A 308 14.14 -20.58 -7.96
CA LEU A 308 14.57 -20.90 -9.33
C LEU A 308 13.60 -20.35 -10.38
N GLY A 309 12.29 -20.45 -10.13
CA GLY A 309 11.25 -19.85 -10.97
C GLY A 309 11.42 -18.34 -11.08
N LEU A 310 11.62 -17.65 -9.97
CA LEU A 310 11.89 -16.21 -9.94
C LEU A 310 13.15 -15.87 -10.74
N LEU A 311 14.25 -16.61 -10.57
CA LEU A 311 15.50 -16.39 -11.32
C LEU A 311 15.32 -16.63 -12.83
N LYS A 312 14.51 -17.62 -13.22
CA LYS A 312 14.23 -17.97 -14.61
C LYS A 312 13.34 -16.94 -15.31
N TYR A 313 12.28 -16.50 -14.64
CA TYR A 313 11.22 -15.69 -15.25
C TYR A 313 11.32 -14.19 -14.95
N CYS A 314 12.26 -13.74 -14.10
CA CYS A 314 12.45 -12.32 -13.83
C CYS A 314 12.80 -11.56 -15.12
N PRO A 315 11.98 -10.57 -15.54
CA PRO A 315 12.20 -9.81 -16.77
C PRO A 315 13.59 -9.15 -16.80
N GLN A 316 14.24 -9.19 -17.96
CA GLN A 316 15.61 -8.65 -18.11
C GLN A 316 15.62 -7.12 -18.07
N GLU A 317 14.53 -6.51 -18.48
CA GLU A 317 14.29 -5.07 -18.57
C GLU A 317 14.21 -4.42 -17.18
N VAL A 318 13.85 -5.20 -16.16
CA VAL A 318 13.63 -4.71 -14.79
C VAL A 318 14.84 -4.99 -13.90
N ALA A 319 15.95 -4.33 -14.23
CA ALA A 319 17.26 -4.56 -13.59
C ALA A 319 17.24 -4.40 -12.05
N HIS A 320 16.42 -3.50 -11.51
CA HIS A 320 16.33 -3.28 -10.07
C HIS A 320 15.74 -4.49 -9.33
N LEU A 321 14.70 -5.16 -9.87
CA LEU A 321 14.13 -6.37 -9.30
C LEU A 321 15.13 -7.53 -9.31
N ARG A 322 15.89 -7.68 -10.40
CA ARG A 322 16.96 -8.70 -10.48
C ARG A 322 18.02 -8.49 -9.40
N LYS A 323 18.44 -7.24 -9.17
CA LYS A 323 19.38 -6.89 -8.10
C LYS A 323 18.83 -7.30 -6.73
N GLU A 324 17.57 -6.98 -6.43
CA GLU A 324 16.94 -7.36 -5.16
C GLU A 324 16.82 -8.89 -5.00
N LEU A 325 16.40 -9.58 -6.06
CA LEU A 325 16.31 -11.04 -6.08
C LEU A 325 17.66 -11.70 -5.77
N LEU A 326 18.75 -11.22 -6.39
CA LEU A 326 20.10 -11.73 -6.14
C LEU A 326 20.57 -11.47 -4.70
N ILE A 327 20.20 -10.32 -4.12
CA ILE A 327 20.51 -10.02 -2.71
C ILE A 327 19.79 -11.01 -1.80
N ALA A 328 18.48 -11.24 -2.01
CA ALA A 328 17.69 -12.19 -1.22
C ALA A 328 18.23 -13.63 -1.38
N ALA A 329 18.50 -14.06 -2.61
CA ALA A 329 19.08 -15.36 -2.91
C ALA A 329 20.43 -15.57 -2.21
N ARG A 330 21.32 -14.56 -2.23
CA ARG A 330 22.61 -14.61 -1.52
C ARG A 330 22.42 -14.87 -0.03
N HIS A 331 21.46 -14.19 0.62
CA HIS A 331 21.21 -14.38 2.05
C HIS A 331 20.68 -15.78 2.37
N ILE A 332 19.85 -16.36 1.51
CA ILE A 332 19.32 -17.71 1.66
C ILE A 332 20.42 -18.76 1.42
N LEU A 333 21.20 -18.63 0.35
CA LEU A 333 22.30 -19.54 0.01
C LEU A 333 23.50 -19.47 0.97
N ALA A 334 23.59 -18.40 1.76
CA ALA A 334 24.54 -18.31 2.86
C ALA A 334 24.16 -19.17 4.09
N THR A 335 23.04 -19.88 4.05
CA THR A 335 22.60 -20.85 5.07
C THR A 335 22.77 -22.29 4.59
N ASP A 336 22.50 -23.26 5.47
CA ASP A 336 22.55 -24.69 5.11
C ASP A 336 21.49 -25.10 4.07
N LEU A 337 20.50 -24.24 3.81
CA LEU A 337 19.51 -24.44 2.74
C LEU A 337 20.14 -24.56 1.35
N ARG A 338 21.36 -24.06 1.14
CA ARG A 338 22.10 -24.26 -0.14
C ARG A 338 22.17 -25.72 -0.55
N THR A 339 22.21 -26.64 0.41
CA THR A 339 22.25 -28.10 0.15
C THR A 339 20.98 -28.60 -0.54
N LYS A 340 19.85 -27.92 -0.34
CA LYS A 340 18.56 -28.26 -0.96
C LYS A 340 18.51 -27.93 -2.45
N PHE A 341 19.38 -27.04 -2.93
CA PHE A 341 19.45 -26.66 -4.34
C PHE A 341 20.32 -27.58 -5.19
N VAL A 342 21.13 -28.46 -4.58
CA VAL A 342 22.08 -29.33 -5.31
C VAL A 342 21.35 -30.25 -6.29
N GLY A 343 20.20 -30.81 -5.88
CA GLY A 343 19.39 -31.68 -6.74
C GLY A 343 18.65 -30.95 -7.88
N CYS A 344 18.80 -29.63 -8.01
CA CYS A 344 18.20 -28.83 -9.08
C CYS A 344 19.21 -28.36 -10.13
N ILE A 345 20.48 -28.77 -10.02
CA ILE A 345 21.58 -28.38 -10.92
C ILE A 345 21.72 -29.36 -12.11
N GLU A 346 21.03 -30.49 -12.04
CA GLU A 346 20.81 -31.40 -13.18
C GLU A 346 19.78 -30.82 -14.15
#